data_AF-A0A183SZK8-F1
#
_entry.id   AF-A0A183SZK8-F1
#
_cell.length_a   1.000
_cell.length_b   1.000
_cell.length_c   1.000
_cell.angle_alpha   90.00
_cell.angle_beta   90.00
_cell.angle_gamma   90.00
#
_symmetry.space_group_name_H-M   'P 1'
#
loop_
_entity.id
_entity.type
_entity.pdbx_description
1 polymer ?
#
loop_
_entity_poly.entity_id
_entity_poly.type
_entity_poly.pdbx_seq_one_letter_code
_entity_poly.pdbx_strand_id
1 'polypeptide(L)'
;MTASTVVGPSYSRPGEIVSKVAGKAWTAVFYVTITIYLYGDLSIYAAAVPKSLRDVSCRSLYNDSSVINEYSPCWPNGSLSRMNVYRVYLIFTSIMRWAAFILMIALACERISHFPRKLAVPPHIVTNTTTTTPISVPHPPAANFHMMASLFGVSVYSFMCHHSLPGLITPVHNKHHLYSTLLLPAYIVVLLLYLLLVGTAVAAFDTIEDLYTLNFVPSGDPDAHTTPFILTVDYFLSLFPVFALSSTFPIVGTTLSNNLFALISLLMPQNPYRALSDSPRRMDARRLAIRVGVPLVTLLPPVAIAFATNDIEFLVGVTGAFGGSGIQYVFPTVLVYYARQELARRLKSKDVVGVTEGDDEGTAAGPSSAEEAASESVPLLSLRRPMRAGSQNPFASPFAHTFWLVLMIVWASVCVLVVLLHRINLF
;
A
#
# COMPACT_ATOMS: atom_id res chain seq x y z
N MET A 1 49.54 3.86 9.26
CA MET A 1 48.12 3.95 9.63
C MET A 1 47.39 4.81 8.61
N THR A 2 46.68 4.23 7.65
CA THR A 2 45.63 4.91 6.87
C THR A 2 44.85 3.84 6.11
N ALA A 3 43.70 3.45 6.67
CA ALA A 3 42.81 2.45 6.10
C ALA A 3 42.06 3.04 4.90
N SER A 4 42.32 2.52 3.69
CA SER A 4 41.51 2.83 2.50
C SER A 4 40.40 1.79 2.37
N THR A 5 39.26 2.09 2.97
CA THR A 5 37.98 1.39 2.81
C THR A 5 37.49 1.55 1.37
N VAL A 6 37.27 0.45 0.66
CA VAL A 6 36.72 0.53 -0.70
C VAL A 6 35.58 -0.46 -0.87
N VAL A 7 34.45 0.17 -1.19
CA VAL A 7 33.07 -0.29 -1.30
C VAL A 7 32.88 -1.14 -2.57
N GLY A 8 32.21 -2.29 -2.44
CA GLY A 8 31.89 -3.25 -3.52
C GLY A 8 30.67 -2.86 -4.38
N PRO A 9 30.34 -3.64 -5.43
CA PRO A 9 29.40 -3.24 -6.45
C PRO A 9 27.95 -3.32 -5.95
N SER A 10 27.32 -2.15 -5.87
CA SER A 10 25.95 -1.99 -5.40
C SER A 10 24.93 -2.32 -6.48
N TYR A 11 23.97 -3.18 -6.14
CA TYR A 11 22.73 -3.40 -6.88
C TYR A 11 22.09 -2.05 -7.16
N SER A 12 22.07 -1.62 -8.43
CA SER A 12 21.68 -0.26 -8.77
C SER A 12 20.22 -0.01 -8.41
N ARG A 13 19.98 0.59 -7.23
CA ARG A 13 18.72 1.24 -6.84
C ARG A 13 18.27 2.18 -7.97
N PRO A 14 16.98 2.53 -8.15
CA PRO A 14 16.58 3.54 -9.13
C PRO A 14 17.42 4.83 -9.02
N GLY A 15 17.67 5.31 -7.80
CA GLY A 15 18.59 6.41 -7.56
C GLY A 15 20.08 6.09 -7.81
N GLU A 16 20.53 4.84 -7.69
CA GLU A 16 21.90 4.45 -8.09
C GLU A 16 22.05 4.23 -9.59
N ILE A 17 20.99 3.83 -10.30
CA ILE A 17 20.94 3.86 -11.76
C ILE A 17 21.06 5.31 -12.19
N VAL A 18 20.27 6.21 -11.60
CA VAL A 18 20.41 7.66 -11.81
C VAL A 18 21.79 8.16 -11.38
N SER A 19 22.40 7.59 -10.33
CA SER A 19 23.77 7.94 -9.91
C SER A 19 24.84 7.52 -10.88
N LYS A 20 24.69 6.34 -11.46
CA LYS A 20 25.64 5.78 -12.43
C LYS A 20 25.46 6.40 -13.81
N VAL A 21 24.23 6.78 -14.18
CA VAL A 21 23.89 7.32 -15.50
C VAL A 21 23.98 8.86 -15.55
N ALA A 22 23.61 9.54 -14.47
CA ALA A 22 23.50 10.99 -14.43
C ALA A 22 24.29 11.64 -13.26
N GLY A 23 24.90 10.85 -12.37
CA GLY A 23 25.75 11.37 -11.28
C GLY A 23 25.02 11.65 -9.96
N LYS A 24 25.81 11.97 -8.92
CA LYS A 24 25.34 12.14 -7.52
C LYS A 24 24.33 13.28 -7.37
N ALA A 25 24.48 14.37 -8.12
CA ALA A 25 23.55 15.49 -8.10
C ALA A 25 22.15 15.06 -8.56
N TRP A 26 22.05 14.38 -9.70
CA TRP A 26 20.78 13.87 -10.24
C TRP A 26 20.17 12.76 -9.39
N THR A 27 21.00 11.98 -8.70
CA THR A 27 20.54 11.00 -7.70
C THR A 27 19.81 11.67 -6.55
N ALA A 28 20.42 12.72 -5.99
CA ALA A 28 19.82 13.50 -4.92
C ALA A 28 18.50 14.12 -5.40
N VAL A 29 18.47 14.68 -6.61
CA VAL A 29 17.25 15.20 -7.24
C VAL A 29 16.17 14.11 -7.34
N PHE A 30 16.51 12.90 -7.77
CA PHE A 30 15.56 11.79 -7.86
C PHE A 30 14.97 11.42 -6.49
N TYR A 31 15.81 11.23 -5.47
CA TYR A 31 15.36 10.87 -4.12
C TYR A 31 14.52 11.98 -3.47
N VAL A 32 14.90 13.23 -3.66
CA VAL A 32 14.10 14.39 -3.21
C VAL A 32 12.75 14.39 -3.92
N THR A 33 12.73 14.17 -5.23
CA THR A 33 11.50 14.18 -6.04
C THR A 33 10.52 13.08 -5.60
N ILE A 34 10.98 11.84 -5.46
CA ILE A 34 10.08 10.74 -5.06
C ILE A 34 9.57 10.91 -3.62
N THR A 35 10.37 11.50 -2.73
CA THR A 35 9.97 11.79 -1.35
C THR A 35 8.90 12.88 -1.30
N ILE A 36 9.11 13.97 -2.04
CA ILE A 36 8.12 15.05 -2.17
C ILE A 36 6.82 14.51 -2.77
N TYR A 37 6.92 13.66 -3.79
CA TYR A 37 5.75 13.02 -4.41
C TYR A 37 4.92 12.23 -3.38
N LEU A 38 5.56 11.35 -2.61
CA LEU A 38 4.85 10.52 -1.62
C LEU A 38 4.26 11.33 -0.48
N TYR A 39 5.00 12.33 0.03
CA TYR A 39 4.43 13.27 1.00
C TYR A 39 3.27 14.06 0.41
N GLY A 40 3.33 14.39 -0.88
CA GLY A 40 2.24 14.99 -1.64
C GLY A 40 0.99 14.11 -1.62
N ASP A 41 1.11 12.84 -2.01
CA ASP A 41 -0.01 11.89 -2.01
C ASP A 41 -0.62 11.72 -0.60
N LEU A 42 0.22 11.52 0.43
CA LEU A 42 -0.22 11.46 1.83
C LEU A 42 -0.92 12.75 2.28
N SER A 43 -0.41 13.90 1.88
CA SER A 43 -1.01 15.19 2.23
C SER A 43 -2.35 15.40 1.55
N ILE A 44 -2.53 14.92 0.31
CA ILE A 44 -3.82 14.97 -0.39
C ILE A 44 -4.86 14.12 0.35
N TYR A 45 -4.51 12.90 0.77
CA TYR A 45 -5.39 12.04 1.59
C TYR A 45 -5.84 12.73 2.88
N ALA A 46 -4.93 13.46 3.55
CA ALA A 46 -5.23 14.14 4.79
C ALA A 46 -6.04 15.44 4.59
N ALA A 47 -5.80 16.18 3.50
CA ALA A 47 -6.33 17.53 3.30
C ALA A 47 -7.70 17.57 2.59
N ALA A 48 -8.04 16.59 1.75
CA ALA A 48 -9.22 16.65 0.88
C ALA A 48 -10.55 16.76 1.65
N VAL A 49 -10.75 15.93 2.67
CA VAL A 49 -11.98 15.92 3.47
C VAL A 49 -12.09 17.17 4.35
N PRO A 50 -11.07 17.57 5.15
CA PRO A 50 -11.11 18.79 5.94
C PRO A 50 -11.35 20.06 5.13
N LYS A 51 -10.77 20.14 3.92
CA LYS A 51 -10.97 21.26 3.02
C LYS A 51 -12.43 21.35 2.56
N SER A 52 -13.01 20.23 2.15
CA SER A 52 -14.42 20.17 1.73
C SER A 52 -15.36 20.55 2.88
N LEU A 53 -15.11 20.03 4.09
CA LEU A 53 -15.90 20.36 5.29
C LEU A 53 -15.80 21.86 5.63
N ARG A 54 -14.59 22.43 5.60
CA ARG A 54 -14.40 23.88 5.77
C ARG A 54 -15.24 24.66 4.77
N ASP A 55 -15.12 24.36 3.48
CA ASP A 55 -15.76 25.15 2.42
C ASP A 55 -17.29 25.07 2.43
N VAL A 56 -17.86 23.93 2.86
CA VAL A 56 -19.30 23.80 3.07
C VAL A 56 -19.75 24.52 4.35
N SER A 57 -18.96 24.47 5.41
CA SER A 57 -19.29 25.08 6.72
C SER A 57 -19.16 26.61 6.73
N CYS A 58 -18.15 27.15 6.06
CA CYS A 58 -17.82 28.57 6.07
C CYS A 58 -18.73 29.33 5.11
N ARG A 59 -19.48 30.29 5.64
CA ARG A 59 -20.31 31.18 4.83
C ARG A 59 -19.51 32.43 4.49
N SER A 60 -18.87 32.44 3.33
CA SER A 60 -18.16 33.63 2.86
C SER A 60 -19.18 34.70 2.47
N LEU A 61 -19.11 35.88 3.08
CA LEU A 61 -19.80 37.07 2.56
C LEU A 61 -19.14 37.42 1.22
N TYR A 62 -19.90 37.25 0.14
CA TYR A 62 -19.44 37.44 -1.22
C TYR A 62 -19.30 38.93 -1.50
N ASN A 63 -18.06 39.45 -1.45
CA ASN A 63 -17.74 40.72 -2.10
C ASN A 63 -17.05 40.39 -3.43
N ASP A 64 -17.49 41.09 -4.47
CA ASP A 64 -17.42 40.78 -5.91
C ASP A 64 -15.99 40.78 -6.53
N SER A 65 -14.98 40.31 -5.81
CA SER A 65 -13.57 40.31 -6.24
C SER A 65 -12.82 39.02 -5.84
N SER A 66 -13.13 37.97 -6.60
CA SER A 66 -12.27 36.88 -7.12
C SER A 66 -11.16 36.16 -6.33
N VAL A 67 -10.88 36.39 -5.04
CA VAL A 67 -10.04 35.47 -4.23
C VAL A 67 -10.50 35.45 -2.77
N ILE A 68 -10.98 34.29 -2.29
CA ILE A 68 -11.39 34.13 -0.89
C ILE A 68 -10.15 34.11 0.01
N ASN A 69 -10.00 35.10 0.88
CA ASN A 69 -8.87 35.18 1.81
C ASN A 69 -8.99 34.10 2.91
N GLU A 70 -8.03 33.17 2.98
CA GLU A 70 -8.04 32.07 3.96
C GLU A 70 -7.87 32.51 5.43
N TYR A 71 -7.39 33.73 5.64
CA TYR A 71 -7.27 34.33 6.98
C TYR A 71 -8.49 35.15 7.37
N SER A 72 -9.46 35.34 6.46
CA SER A 72 -10.73 35.95 6.80
C SER A 72 -11.55 35.06 7.74
N PRO A 73 -12.40 35.65 8.59
CA PRO A 73 -13.30 34.90 9.45
C PRO A 73 -14.20 33.98 8.62
N CYS A 74 -14.33 32.73 9.06
CA CYS A 74 -15.11 31.69 8.38
C CYS A 74 -16.63 31.97 8.38
N TRP A 75 -17.10 32.72 9.39
CA TRP A 75 -18.50 33.15 9.53
C TRP A 75 -18.57 34.66 9.81
N PRO A 76 -19.67 35.34 9.46
CA PRO A 76 -19.83 36.79 9.63
C PRO A 76 -19.53 37.32 11.04
N ASN A 77 -19.87 36.55 12.08
CA ASN A 77 -19.65 36.90 13.48
C ASN A 77 -18.64 35.95 14.17
N GLY A 78 -17.83 35.22 13.40
CA GLY A 78 -16.91 34.22 13.93
C GLY A 78 -15.50 34.78 14.14
N SER A 79 -14.85 34.40 15.24
CA SER A 79 -13.43 34.73 15.50
C SER A 79 -12.44 33.79 14.78
N LEU A 80 -12.91 32.62 14.35
CA LEU A 80 -12.07 31.62 13.68
C LEU A 80 -11.92 31.95 12.20
N SER A 81 -10.68 32.06 11.75
CA SER A 81 -10.35 32.15 10.33
C SER A 81 -10.68 30.85 9.61
N ARG A 82 -10.93 30.94 8.30
CA ARG A 82 -11.13 29.77 7.42
C ARG A 82 -9.98 28.74 7.55
N MET A 83 -8.73 29.19 7.65
CA MET A 83 -7.57 28.33 7.87
C MET A 83 -7.60 27.61 9.23
N ASN A 84 -8.01 28.29 10.30
CA ASN A 84 -8.13 27.67 11.62
C ASN A 84 -9.24 26.61 11.63
N VAL A 85 -10.36 26.87 10.96
CA VAL A 85 -11.44 25.89 10.79
C VAL A 85 -10.97 24.66 10.00
N TYR A 86 -10.18 24.84 8.93
CA TYR A 86 -9.54 23.71 8.23
C TYR A 86 -8.67 22.87 9.15
N ARG A 87 -7.82 23.49 9.97
CA ARG A 87 -6.93 22.78 10.91
C ARG A 87 -7.72 22.01 11.96
N VAL A 88 -8.82 22.59 12.46
CA VAL A 88 -9.76 21.89 13.35
C VAL A 88 -10.33 20.66 12.67
N TYR A 89 -10.82 20.78 11.42
CA TYR A 89 -11.32 19.62 10.68
C TYR A 89 -10.23 18.59 10.35
N LEU A 90 -8.99 18.99 10.14
CA LEU A 90 -7.85 18.08 9.92
C LEU A 90 -7.55 17.24 11.16
N ILE A 91 -7.50 17.87 12.33
CA ILE A 91 -7.32 17.17 13.61
C ILE A 91 -8.53 16.26 13.85
N PHE A 92 -9.74 16.78 13.65
CA PHE A 92 -10.98 16.02 13.81
C PHE A 92 -10.99 14.76 12.94
N THR A 93 -10.78 14.86 11.63
CA THR A 93 -10.77 13.71 10.70
C THR A 93 -9.69 12.69 11.05
N SER A 94 -8.53 13.13 11.57
CA SER A 94 -7.48 12.23 12.06
C SER A 94 -7.92 11.48 13.32
N ILE A 95 -8.58 12.17 14.25
CA ILE A 95 -9.15 11.57 15.47
C ILE A 95 -10.27 10.59 15.12
N MET A 96 -11.13 10.90 14.15
CA MET A 96 -12.25 10.03 13.75
C MET A 96 -11.78 8.62 13.34
N ARG A 97 -10.62 8.49 12.69
CA ARG A 97 -10.06 7.18 12.31
C ARG A 97 -9.73 6.32 13.54
N TRP A 98 -9.09 6.91 14.55
CA TRP A 98 -8.78 6.23 15.80
C TRP A 98 -10.02 6.01 16.66
N ALA A 99 -10.95 6.97 16.67
CA ALA A 99 -12.22 6.86 17.37
C ALA A 99 -13.04 5.68 16.84
N ALA A 100 -13.17 5.51 15.52
CA ALA A 100 -13.87 4.36 14.94
C ALA A 100 -13.26 3.02 15.40
N PHE A 101 -11.93 2.90 15.34
CA PHE A 101 -11.22 1.71 15.80
C PHE A 101 -11.48 1.40 17.28
N ILE A 102 -11.33 2.40 18.15
CA ILE A 102 -11.52 2.25 19.60
C ILE A 102 -12.98 1.96 19.94
N LEU A 103 -13.94 2.64 19.29
CA LEU A 103 -15.37 2.44 19.53
C LEU A 103 -15.85 1.05 19.11
N MET A 104 -15.39 0.51 17.98
CA MET A 104 -15.69 -0.87 17.59
C MET A 104 -15.23 -1.89 18.65
N ILE A 105 -14.02 -1.69 19.20
CA ILE A 105 -13.50 -2.55 20.28
C ILE A 105 -14.30 -2.34 21.58
N ALA A 106 -14.56 -1.10 21.96
CA ALA A 106 -15.24 -0.76 23.20
C ALA A 106 -16.67 -1.31 23.23
N LEU A 107 -17.45 -1.10 22.16
CA LEU A 107 -18.82 -1.61 22.06
C LEU A 107 -18.87 -3.13 21.99
N ALA A 108 -17.90 -3.78 21.32
CA ALA A 108 -17.80 -5.24 21.33
C ALA A 108 -17.50 -5.77 22.73
N CYS A 109 -16.54 -5.16 23.44
CA CYS A 109 -16.22 -5.52 24.83
C CYS A 109 -17.39 -5.26 25.78
N GLU A 110 -18.11 -4.14 25.62
CA GLU A 110 -19.33 -3.82 26.36
C GLU A 110 -20.37 -4.94 26.15
N ARG A 111 -20.66 -5.28 24.90
CA ARG A 111 -21.58 -6.39 24.56
C ARG A 111 -21.15 -7.71 25.22
N ILE A 112 -19.86 -8.05 25.17
CA ILE A 112 -19.31 -9.26 25.82
C ILE A 112 -19.52 -9.23 27.33
N SER A 113 -19.37 -8.06 27.98
CA SER A 113 -19.53 -7.91 29.41
C SER A 113 -20.98 -8.14 29.89
N HIS A 114 -21.95 -7.94 29.00
CA HIS A 114 -23.37 -8.15 29.26
C HIS A 114 -23.82 -9.60 29.09
N PHE A 115 -22.96 -10.50 28.60
CA PHE A 115 -23.29 -11.91 28.51
C PHE A 115 -23.55 -12.51 29.90
N PRO A 116 -24.56 -13.39 30.03
CA PRO A 116 -24.81 -14.07 31.28
C PRO A 116 -23.56 -14.85 31.69
N ARG A 117 -22.92 -14.41 32.78
CA ARG A 117 -21.78 -15.15 33.35
C ARG A 117 -22.28 -16.56 33.70
N LYS A 118 -21.51 -17.59 33.33
CA LYS A 118 -21.70 -18.96 33.82
C LYS A 118 -21.40 -19.05 35.33
N LEU A 119 -22.07 -18.27 36.18
CA LEU A 119 -22.12 -18.57 37.60
C LEU A 119 -23.13 -19.69 37.77
N ALA A 120 -22.68 -20.82 38.29
CA ALA A 120 -23.54 -21.84 38.85
C ALA A 120 -24.34 -21.21 40.01
N VAL A 121 -25.54 -20.72 39.71
CA VAL A 121 -26.47 -20.26 40.74
C VAL A 121 -27.13 -21.51 41.34
N PRO A 122 -27.04 -21.73 42.67
CA PRO A 122 -27.78 -22.81 43.32
C PRO A 122 -29.29 -22.58 43.15
N PRO A 123 -30.10 -23.64 42.99
CA PRO A 123 -31.45 -23.55 42.46
C PRO A 123 -32.44 -23.09 43.53
N HIS A 124 -32.32 -21.89 44.10
CA HIS A 124 -33.43 -21.30 44.86
C HIS A 124 -33.35 -19.77 44.87
N ILE A 125 -34.54 -19.16 44.71
CA ILE A 125 -34.88 -17.73 44.68
C ILE A 125 -35.04 -17.19 43.24
N VAL A 126 -36.19 -17.54 42.65
CA VAL A 126 -36.81 -16.80 41.55
C VAL A 126 -37.49 -15.58 42.18
N THR A 127 -36.88 -14.41 42.04
CA THR A 127 -37.59 -13.13 42.19
C THR A 127 -37.89 -12.60 40.79
N ASN A 128 -39.18 -12.55 40.46
CA ASN A 128 -39.71 -11.95 39.24
C ASN A 128 -39.44 -10.44 39.24
N THR A 129 -38.37 -10.00 38.58
CA THR A 129 -38.21 -8.60 38.20
C THR A 129 -37.60 -8.49 36.81
N THR A 130 -38.36 -7.82 35.94
CA THR A 130 -38.03 -7.27 34.61
C THR A 130 -37.56 -8.26 33.54
N THR A 131 -38.49 -8.54 32.62
CA THR A 131 -38.30 -9.02 31.26
C THR A 131 -37.36 -8.10 30.47
N THR A 132 -36.06 -8.26 30.64
CA THR A 132 -35.09 -8.05 29.56
C THR A 132 -34.68 -9.45 29.10
N THR A 133 -35.01 -9.80 27.87
CA THR A 133 -34.53 -11.05 27.27
C THR A 133 -33.00 -11.05 27.35
N PRO A 134 -32.38 -12.04 28.03
CA PRO A 134 -30.93 -12.04 28.17
C PRO A 134 -30.29 -12.14 26.79
N ILE A 135 -29.31 -11.27 26.52
CA ILE A 135 -28.53 -11.30 25.28
C ILE A 135 -27.91 -12.69 25.15
N SER A 136 -28.21 -13.39 24.05
CA SER A 136 -27.65 -14.71 23.81
C SER A 136 -26.15 -14.61 23.65
N VAL A 137 -25.43 -15.50 24.33
CA VAL A 137 -23.98 -15.66 24.11
C VAL A 137 -23.78 -16.16 22.67
N PRO A 138 -22.86 -15.56 21.90
CA PRO A 138 -22.57 -16.03 20.57
C PRO A 138 -21.98 -17.43 20.58
N HIS A 139 -22.37 -18.25 19.61
CA HIS A 139 -21.84 -19.60 19.41
C HIS A 139 -21.34 -19.77 17.98
N PRO A 140 -20.28 -19.05 17.57
CA PRO A 140 -19.71 -19.20 16.24
C PRO A 140 -19.14 -20.61 16.07
N PRO A 141 -19.21 -21.20 14.85
CA PRO A 141 -18.60 -22.48 14.56
C PRO A 141 -17.08 -22.39 14.79
N ALA A 142 -16.51 -23.38 15.51
CA ALA A 142 -15.09 -23.39 15.85
C ALA A 142 -14.17 -23.40 14.61
N ALA A 143 -14.65 -23.97 13.51
CA ALA A 143 -14.02 -23.86 12.20
C ALA A 143 -15.08 -23.96 11.10
N ASN A 144 -15.01 -23.08 10.10
CA ASN A 144 -15.78 -23.19 8.88
C ASN A 144 -14.81 -23.09 7.69
N PHE A 145 -14.60 -24.22 7.01
CA PHE A 145 -13.66 -24.29 5.87
C PHE A 145 -14.26 -23.78 4.56
N HIS A 146 -15.58 -23.53 4.50
CA HIS A 146 -16.24 -23.04 3.29
C HIS A 146 -15.66 -21.69 2.83
N MET A 147 -15.26 -20.83 3.76
CA MET A 147 -14.73 -19.49 3.45
C MET A 147 -13.20 -19.41 3.55
N MET A 148 -12.51 -20.55 3.64
CA MET A 148 -11.06 -20.60 3.75
C MET A 148 -10.38 -19.95 2.54
N ALA A 149 -10.99 -20.06 1.36
CA ALA A 149 -10.52 -19.42 0.15
C ALA A 149 -10.57 -17.88 0.24
N SER A 150 -11.68 -17.32 0.71
CA SER A 150 -11.82 -15.88 0.95
C SER A 150 -10.81 -15.39 2.00
N LEU A 151 -10.57 -16.18 3.05
CA LEU A 151 -9.60 -15.84 4.10
C LEU A 151 -8.19 -15.61 3.54
N PHE A 152 -7.72 -16.44 2.61
CA PHE A 152 -6.42 -16.22 1.96
C PHE A 152 -6.38 -14.89 1.21
N GLY A 153 -7.39 -14.61 0.39
CA GLY A 153 -7.47 -13.36 -0.38
C GLY A 153 -7.50 -12.13 0.53
N VAL A 154 -8.38 -12.12 1.54
CA VAL A 154 -8.52 -11.01 2.49
C VAL A 154 -7.25 -10.82 3.32
N SER A 155 -6.58 -11.91 3.74
CA SER A 155 -5.31 -11.84 4.49
C SER A 155 -4.19 -11.22 3.64
N VAL A 156 -4.03 -11.65 2.38
CA VAL A 156 -3.05 -11.07 1.46
C VAL A 156 -3.38 -9.59 1.23
N TYR A 157 -4.65 -9.27 0.98
CA TYR A 157 -5.06 -7.87 0.76
C TYR A 157 -4.77 -6.98 1.98
N SER A 158 -5.00 -7.48 3.19
CA SER A 158 -4.80 -6.73 4.45
C SER A 158 -3.35 -6.28 4.66
N PHE A 159 -2.38 -7.05 4.17
CA PHE A 159 -0.95 -6.72 4.25
C PHE A 159 -0.40 -6.05 2.96
N MET A 160 -1.27 -5.66 2.04
CA MET A 160 -0.86 -5.09 0.76
C MET A 160 -0.46 -3.61 0.87
N CYS A 161 0.83 -3.34 1.10
CA CYS A 161 1.41 -1.99 0.94
C CYS A 161 2.53 -1.93 -0.12
N HIS A 162 2.84 -3.06 -0.75
CA HIS A 162 3.99 -3.28 -1.64
C HIS A 162 4.05 -2.38 -2.88
N HIS A 163 2.92 -1.87 -3.36
CA HIS A 163 2.87 -0.92 -4.47
C HIS A 163 3.42 0.47 -4.09
N SER A 164 3.40 0.82 -2.80
CA SER A 164 3.86 2.10 -2.25
C SER A 164 5.17 1.99 -1.46
N LEU A 165 5.52 0.79 -0.98
CA LEU A 165 6.75 0.54 -0.23
C LEU A 165 8.02 1.02 -0.93
N PRO A 166 8.24 0.79 -2.25
CA PRO A 166 9.44 1.25 -2.93
C PRO A 166 9.64 2.75 -2.76
N GLY A 167 8.57 3.54 -2.91
CA GLY A 167 8.64 4.97 -2.68
C GLY A 167 9.07 5.30 -1.26
N LEU A 168 8.43 4.67 -0.26
CA LEU A 168 8.67 4.96 1.15
C LEU A 168 10.09 4.62 1.62
N ILE A 169 10.65 3.50 1.14
CA ILE A 169 11.98 3.02 1.57
C ILE A 169 13.14 3.66 0.79
N THR A 170 12.86 4.19 -0.39
CA THR A 170 13.85 4.74 -1.32
C THR A 170 14.68 5.86 -0.66
N PRO A 171 14.10 6.87 0.03
CA PRO A 171 14.88 7.93 0.68
C PRO A 171 15.66 7.50 1.93
N VAL A 172 15.49 6.29 2.45
CA VAL A 172 16.20 5.85 3.67
C VAL A 172 17.68 5.60 3.37
N HIS A 173 18.55 6.43 3.97
CA HIS A 173 20.00 6.41 3.73
C HIS A 173 20.66 5.13 4.25
N ASN A 174 20.42 4.76 5.51
CA ASN A 174 20.96 3.54 6.12
C ASN A 174 19.90 2.43 6.14
N LYS A 175 20.12 1.38 5.34
CA LYS A 175 19.18 0.26 5.18
C LYS A 175 19.53 -0.95 6.05
N HIS A 176 20.63 -0.91 6.80
CA HIS A 176 21.14 -2.06 7.56
C HIS A 176 20.12 -2.62 8.56
N HIS A 177 19.40 -1.73 9.25
CA HIS A 177 18.38 -2.10 10.24
C HIS A 177 16.96 -1.76 9.79
N LEU A 178 16.75 -1.45 8.50
CA LEU A 178 15.44 -1.03 8.00
C LEU A 178 14.38 -2.12 8.22
N TYR A 179 14.74 -3.38 7.96
CA TYR A 179 13.84 -4.50 8.18
C TYR A 179 13.56 -4.71 9.68
N SER A 180 14.60 -4.82 10.50
CA SER A 180 14.47 -5.17 11.92
C SER A 180 13.86 -4.06 12.77
N THR A 181 14.15 -2.79 12.47
CA THR A 181 13.79 -1.64 13.32
C THR A 181 12.50 -0.95 12.87
N LEU A 182 12.14 -1.03 11.59
CA LEU A 182 10.97 -0.32 11.05
C LEU A 182 9.92 -1.25 10.46
N LEU A 183 10.28 -2.04 9.43
CA LEU A 183 9.29 -2.84 8.70
C LEU A 183 8.70 -3.95 9.58
N LEU A 184 9.53 -4.77 10.22
CA LEU A 184 9.05 -5.89 11.03
C LEU A 184 8.15 -5.43 12.20
N PRO A 185 8.53 -4.43 13.02
CA PRO A 185 7.64 -3.90 14.06
C PRO A 185 6.33 -3.35 13.50
N ALA A 186 6.35 -2.63 12.37
CA ALA A 186 5.14 -2.09 11.76
C ALA A 186 4.16 -3.20 11.35
N TYR A 187 4.66 -4.26 10.70
CA TYR A 187 3.83 -5.41 10.32
C TYR A 187 3.31 -6.18 11.54
N ILE A 188 4.11 -6.31 12.61
CA ILE A 188 3.66 -6.93 13.87
C ILE A 188 2.55 -6.10 14.52
N VAL A 189 2.70 -4.77 14.60
CA VAL A 189 1.66 -3.88 15.16
C VAL A 189 0.38 -4.00 14.36
N VAL A 190 0.45 -3.96 13.01
CA VAL A 190 -0.73 -4.12 12.15
C VAL A 190 -1.40 -5.49 12.38
N LEU A 191 -0.62 -6.57 12.46
CA LEU A 191 -1.15 -7.90 12.75
C LEU A 191 -1.88 -7.95 14.10
N LEU A 192 -1.28 -7.40 15.15
CA LEU A 192 -1.88 -7.38 16.49
C LEU A 192 -3.18 -6.56 16.51
N LEU A 193 -3.23 -5.43 15.80
CA LEU A 193 -4.45 -4.63 15.68
C LEU A 193 -5.55 -5.37 14.92
N TYR A 194 -5.21 -6.10 13.85
CA TYR A 194 -6.19 -6.94 13.13
C TYR A 194 -6.69 -8.11 13.99
N LEU A 195 -5.80 -8.80 14.70
CA LEU A 195 -6.19 -9.89 15.60
C LEU A 195 -7.08 -9.38 16.75
N LEU A 196 -6.81 -8.18 17.27
CA LEU A 196 -7.65 -7.55 18.29
C LEU A 196 -9.06 -7.24 17.74
N LEU A 197 -9.15 -6.67 16.54
CA LEU A 197 -10.42 -6.34 15.92
C LEU A 197 -11.25 -7.59 15.60
N VAL A 198 -10.64 -8.59 14.95
CA VAL A 198 -11.29 -9.86 14.61
C VAL A 198 -11.65 -10.64 15.86
N GLY A 199 -10.75 -10.69 16.86
CA GLY A 199 -10.99 -11.40 18.11
C GLY A 199 -12.17 -10.83 18.90
N THR A 200 -12.30 -9.50 18.96
CA THR A 200 -13.45 -8.84 19.59
C THR A 200 -14.74 -9.06 18.80
N ALA A 201 -14.69 -9.07 17.46
CA ALA A 201 -15.84 -9.36 16.61
C ALA A 201 -16.39 -10.78 16.82
N VAL A 202 -15.52 -11.79 16.73
CA VAL A 202 -15.90 -13.21 16.90
C VAL A 202 -16.43 -13.49 18.31
N ALA A 203 -15.90 -12.81 19.32
CA ALA A 203 -16.38 -12.95 20.69
C ALA A 203 -17.74 -12.26 20.93
N ALA A 204 -18.06 -11.19 20.20
CA ALA A 204 -19.23 -10.35 20.46
C ALA A 204 -20.45 -10.67 19.58
N PHE A 205 -20.27 -11.24 18.39
CA PHE A 205 -21.34 -11.39 17.38
C PHE A 205 -21.46 -12.83 16.85
N ASP A 206 -22.69 -13.30 16.63
CA ASP A 206 -22.97 -14.58 15.95
C ASP A 206 -22.77 -14.48 14.43
N THR A 207 -23.19 -13.37 13.84
CA THR A 207 -23.02 -13.06 12.42
C THR A 207 -22.24 -11.76 12.27
N ILE A 208 -21.17 -11.79 11.47
CA ILE A 208 -20.28 -10.66 11.22
C ILE A 208 -20.55 -10.17 9.80
N GLU A 209 -20.72 -8.86 9.63
CA GLU A 209 -20.96 -8.24 8.32
C GLU A 209 -19.63 -8.06 7.57
N ASP A 210 -19.66 -8.02 6.23
CA ASP A 210 -18.47 -7.82 5.36
C ASP A 210 -17.60 -6.62 5.78
N LEU A 211 -18.26 -5.57 6.28
CA LEU A 211 -17.63 -4.43 6.94
C LEU A 211 -17.98 -4.48 8.42
N TYR A 212 -16.99 -4.68 9.28
CA TYR A 212 -17.22 -4.77 10.72
C TYR A 212 -17.94 -3.55 11.33
N THR A 213 -17.78 -2.37 10.73
CA THR A 213 -18.52 -1.17 11.14
C THR A 213 -20.04 -1.31 11.03
N LEU A 214 -20.53 -2.17 10.13
CA LEU A 214 -21.96 -2.41 9.91
C LEU A 214 -22.58 -3.34 10.97
N ASN A 215 -21.76 -4.00 11.80
CA ASN A 215 -22.26 -4.73 12.97
C ASN A 215 -22.81 -3.81 14.07
N PHE A 216 -22.64 -2.49 13.94
CA PHE A 216 -23.07 -1.45 14.87
C PHE A 216 -24.13 -0.53 14.23
N VAL A 217 -24.94 -1.05 13.31
CA VAL A 217 -26.06 -0.28 12.72
C VAL A 217 -27.17 -0.09 13.76
N PRO A 218 -27.80 1.11 13.84
CA PRO A 218 -28.90 1.34 14.77
C PRO A 218 -30.02 0.30 14.64
N SER A 219 -30.42 -0.29 15.76
CA SER A 219 -31.52 -1.26 15.81
C SER A 219 -32.84 -0.57 15.46
N GLY A 220 -33.68 -1.21 14.63
CA GLY A 220 -35.05 -0.76 14.36
C GLY A 220 -36.05 -1.11 15.47
N ASP A 221 -35.59 -1.71 16.57
CA ASP A 221 -36.40 -2.12 17.71
C ASP A 221 -36.78 -0.90 18.56
N PRO A 222 -38.07 -0.55 18.68
CA PRO A 222 -38.54 0.58 19.49
C PRO A 222 -38.26 0.40 20.98
N ASP A 223 -38.11 -0.85 21.44
CA ASP A 223 -37.96 -1.20 22.86
C ASP A 223 -36.48 -1.29 23.28
N ALA A 224 -35.55 -1.20 22.32
CA ALA A 224 -34.14 -1.02 22.61
C ALA A 224 -33.92 0.40 23.15
N HIS A 225 -33.79 0.53 24.47
CA HIS A 225 -33.45 1.79 25.14
C HIS A 225 -32.04 2.28 24.76
N THR A 226 -31.90 2.84 23.56
CA THR A 226 -30.64 3.38 23.05
C THR A 226 -30.55 4.85 23.42
N THR A 227 -29.52 5.22 24.18
CA THR A 227 -29.27 6.62 24.49
C THR A 227 -28.95 7.41 23.20
N PRO A 228 -29.29 8.72 23.12
CA PRO A 228 -28.97 9.53 21.94
C PRO A 228 -27.47 9.52 21.57
N PHE A 229 -26.61 9.32 22.57
CA PHE A 229 -25.17 9.19 22.38
C PHE A 229 -24.80 7.89 21.63
N ILE A 230 -25.29 6.73 22.08
CA ILE A 230 -25.03 5.45 21.40
C ILE A 230 -25.59 5.47 19.98
N LEU A 231 -26.80 6.02 19.79
CA LEU A 231 -27.36 6.19 18.45
C LEU A 231 -26.45 7.02 17.54
N THR A 232 -25.85 8.09 18.08
CA THR A 232 -24.88 8.92 17.33
C THR A 232 -23.62 8.13 16.98
N VAL A 233 -23.12 7.30 17.90
CA VAL A 233 -21.96 6.43 17.70
C VAL A 233 -22.23 5.38 16.61
N ASP A 234 -23.40 4.74 16.64
CA ASP A 234 -23.83 3.73 15.66
C ASP A 234 -23.89 4.30 14.24
N TYR A 235 -24.51 5.48 14.08
CA TYR A 235 -24.50 6.20 12.80
C TYR A 235 -23.09 6.61 12.37
N PHE A 236 -22.26 7.07 13.31
CA PHE A 236 -20.88 7.42 13.02
C PHE A 236 -20.09 6.22 12.48
N LEU A 237 -20.14 5.07 13.16
CA LEU A 237 -19.45 3.85 12.75
C LEU A 237 -19.96 3.39 11.38
N SER A 238 -21.28 3.37 11.17
CA SER A 238 -21.90 2.95 9.91
C SER A 238 -21.50 3.83 8.72
N LEU A 239 -21.35 5.15 8.93
CA LEU A 239 -20.96 6.10 7.87
C LEU A 239 -19.44 6.28 7.73
N PHE A 240 -18.63 5.79 8.67
CA PHE A 240 -17.18 5.95 8.64
C PHE A 240 -16.55 5.43 7.33
N PRO A 241 -16.92 4.25 6.78
CA PRO A 241 -16.42 3.79 5.50
C PRO A 241 -16.72 4.74 4.34
N VAL A 242 -17.86 5.43 4.37
CA VAL A 242 -18.23 6.41 3.32
C VAL A 242 -17.17 7.52 3.25
N PHE A 243 -16.75 8.07 4.39
CA PHE A 243 -15.72 9.11 4.43
C PHE A 243 -14.32 8.56 4.11
N ALA A 244 -13.98 7.37 4.62
CA ALA A 244 -12.66 6.78 4.43
C ALA A 244 -12.42 6.32 2.98
N LEU A 245 -13.41 5.69 2.35
CA LEU A 245 -13.29 5.13 1.01
C LEU A 245 -13.50 6.18 -0.09
N SER A 246 -14.43 7.12 0.09
CA SER A 246 -14.67 8.19 -0.90
C SER A 246 -13.46 9.09 -1.11
N SER A 247 -12.68 9.35 -0.06
CA SER A 247 -11.44 10.12 -0.16
C SER A 247 -10.30 9.34 -0.81
N THR A 248 -10.31 8.01 -0.68
CA THR A 248 -9.26 7.14 -1.22
C THR A 248 -9.48 6.77 -2.69
N PHE A 249 -10.74 6.62 -3.10
CA PHE A 249 -11.12 6.16 -4.44
C PHE A 249 -10.54 7.02 -5.59
N PRO A 250 -10.62 8.36 -5.58
CA PRO A 250 -10.05 9.19 -6.65
C PRO A 250 -8.54 9.04 -6.79
N ILE A 251 -7.83 8.87 -5.67
CA ILE A 251 -6.36 8.87 -5.64
C ILE A 251 -5.81 7.53 -6.15
N VAL A 252 -6.46 6.43 -5.78
CA VAL A 252 -6.19 5.13 -6.39
C VAL A 252 -6.51 5.18 -7.90
N GLY A 253 -7.60 5.86 -8.28
CA GLY A 253 -7.93 6.11 -9.69
C GLY A 253 -6.83 6.87 -10.45
N THR A 254 -6.28 7.94 -9.89
CA THR A 254 -5.16 8.65 -10.53
C THR A 254 -3.92 7.79 -10.65
N THR A 255 -3.63 6.96 -9.64
CA THR A 255 -2.49 6.03 -9.65
C THR A 255 -2.64 4.97 -10.75
N LEU A 256 -3.83 4.37 -10.87
CA LEU A 256 -4.14 3.41 -11.93
C LEU A 256 -4.04 4.07 -13.32
N SER A 257 -4.52 5.31 -13.47
CA SER A 257 -4.39 6.06 -14.72
C SER A 257 -2.93 6.25 -15.13
N ASN A 258 -2.06 6.64 -14.20
CA ASN A 258 -0.62 6.78 -14.44
C ASN A 258 0.04 5.45 -14.84
N ASN A 259 -0.34 4.35 -14.17
CA ASN A 259 0.14 3.01 -14.51
C ASN A 259 -0.34 2.56 -15.90
N LEU A 260 -1.57 2.87 -16.28
CA LEU A 260 -2.10 2.60 -17.62
C LEU A 260 -1.37 3.43 -18.68
N PHE A 261 -1.06 4.71 -18.42
CA PHE A 261 -0.21 5.51 -19.30
C PHE A 261 1.16 4.86 -19.51
N ALA A 262 1.79 4.38 -18.45
CA ALA A 262 3.07 3.68 -18.53
C ALA A 262 2.96 2.36 -19.31
N LEU A 263 1.91 1.57 -19.09
CA LEU A 263 1.67 0.34 -19.85
C LEU A 263 1.46 0.61 -21.34
N ILE A 264 0.63 1.60 -21.66
CA ILE A 264 0.38 2.03 -23.03
C ILE A 264 1.68 2.51 -23.70
N SER A 265 2.56 3.19 -22.95
CA SER A 265 3.88 3.61 -23.44
C SER A 265 4.81 2.46 -23.79
N LEU A 266 4.71 1.34 -23.06
CA LEU A 266 5.49 0.14 -23.32
C LEU A 266 4.97 -0.61 -24.55
N LEU A 267 3.64 -0.68 -24.70
CA LEU A 267 2.99 -1.42 -25.78
C LEU A 267 2.97 -0.66 -27.11
N MET A 268 3.07 0.67 -27.09
CA MET A 268 3.13 1.48 -28.31
C MET A 268 4.57 1.93 -28.65
N PRO A 269 5.07 1.75 -29.88
CA PRO A 269 6.45 2.07 -30.30
C PRO A 269 6.88 3.55 -30.17
N GLN A 270 5.97 4.45 -29.83
CA GLN A 270 6.18 5.90 -29.78
C GLN A 270 5.80 6.41 -28.38
N ASN A 271 6.76 7.00 -27.66
CA ASN A 271 6.60 7.55 -26.31
C ASN A 271 5.35 8.45 -26.23
N PRO A 272 4.26 8.05 -25.53
CA PRO A 272 3.03 8.83 -25.44
C PRO A 272 3.26 10.18 -24.75
N TYR A 273 4.25 10.28 -23.86
CA TYR A 273 4.71 11.56 -23.29
C TYR A 273 5.26 12.54 -24.33
N ARG A 274 5.90 12.06 -25.40
CA ARG A 274 6.33 12.93 -26.52
C ARG A 274 5.13 13.45 -27.32
N ALA A 275 4.08 12.64 -27.45
CA ALA A 275 2.79 13.08 -27.99
C ALA A 275 2.00 14.01 -27.04
N LEU A 276 2.45 14.25 -25.82
CA LEU A 276 1.88 15.29 -24.93
C LEU A 276 2.74 16.55 -24.87
N SER A 277 4.01 16.47 -25.30
CA SER A 277 5.03 17.52 -25.16
C SER A 277 5.24 18.40 -26.40
N ASP A 278 4.92 17.94 -27.62
CA ASP A 278 5.17 18.72 -28.84
C ASP A 278 3.95 19.54 -29.30
N SER A 279 4.13 20.87 -29.27
CA SER A 279 3.44 22.02 -29.90
C SER A 279 1.90 22.18 -29.78
N PRO A 280 1.38 23.41 -29.52
CA PRO A 280 -0.01 23.62 -29.09
C PRO A 280 -1.08 23.67 -30.20
N ARG A 281 -0.73 23.45 -31.48
CA ARG A 281 -1.59 23.92 -32.60
C ARG A 281 -2.51 22.88 -33.24
N ARG A 282 -2.36 21.57 -32.98
CA ARG A 282 -3.35 20.54 -33.40
C ARG A 282 -3.40 19.39 -32.40
N MET A 283 -4.56 19.17 -31.78
CA MET A 283 -4.82 17.94 -31.03
C MET A 283 -5.09 16.82 -32.03
N ASP A 284 -4.12 15.92 -32.20
CA ASP A 284 -4.34 14.69 -32.95
C ASP A 284 -5.45 13.87 -32.25
N ALA A 285 -6.36 13.26 -33.04
CA ALA A 285 -7.45 12.43 -32.49
C ALA A 285 -6.94 11.34 -31.53
N ARG A 286 -5.73 10.83 -31.77
CA ARG A 286 -5.03 9.87 -30.89
C ARG A 286 -4.68 10.48 -29.52
N ARG A 287 -4.21 11.73 -29.46
CA ARG A 287 -3.90 12.41 -28.19
C ARG A 287 -5.17 12.62 -27.36
N LEU A 288 -6.26 13.03 -28.03
CA LEU A 288 -7.57 13.15 -27.39
C LEU A 288 -8.08 11.79 -26.89
N ALA A 289 -7.96 10.74 -27.72
CA ALA A 289 -8.36 9.38 -27.37
C ALA A 289 -7.61 8.85 -26.15
N ILE A 290 -6.31 9.08 -26.01
CA ILE A 290 -5.55 8.65 -24.83
C ILE A 290 -5.93 9.51 -23.60
N ARG A 291 -6.02 10.84 -23.76
CA ARG A 291 -6.32 11.77 -22.66
C ARG A 291 -7.71 11.56 -22.06
N VAL A 292 -8.70 11.20 -22.87
CA VAL A 292 -10.07 10.89 -22.44
C VAL A 292 -10.22 9.40 -22.11
N GLY A 293 -9.64 8.54 -22.93
CA GLY A 293 -9.78 7.09 -22.80
C GLY A 293 -9.15 6.52 -21.53
N VAL A 294 -7.96 6.98 -21.13
CA VAL A 294 -7.28 6.44 -19.93
C VAL A 294 -8.10 6.70 -18.66
N PRO A 295 -8.56 7.93 -18.33
CA PRO A 295 -9.43 8.15 -17.18
C PRO A 295 -10.75 7.36 -17.24
N LEU A 296 -11.34 7.19 -18.43
CA LEU A 296 -12.57 6.40 -18.58
C LEU A 296 -12.34 4.91 -18.32
N VAL A 297 -11.25 4.33 -18.86
CA VAL A 297 -10.88 2.92 -18.59
C VAL A 297 -10.48 2.71 -17.14
N THR A 298 -9.94 3.73 -16.46
CA THR A 298 -9.70 3.68 -15.01
C THR A 298 -11.02 3.65 -14.21
N LEU A 299 -12.01 4.46 -14.58
CA LEU A 299 -13.21 4.67 -13.76
C LEU A 299 -14.36 3.69 -14.07
N LEU A 300 -14.62 3.44 -15.36
CA LEU A 300 -15.81 2.71 -15.79
C LEU A 300 -15.81 1.22 -15.35
N PRO A 301 -14.72 0.46 -15.44
CA PRO A 301 -14.74 -0.95 -15.04
C PRO A 301 -15.01 -1.15 -13.54
N PRO A 302 -14.36 -0.45 -12.59
CA PRO A 302 -14.71 -0.56 -11.17
C PRO A 302 -16.16 -0.20 -10.88
N VAL A 303 -16.70 0.83 -11.55
CA VAL A 303 -18.11 1.21 -11.41
C VAL A 303 -19.04 0.15 -11.98
N ALA A 304 -18.73 -0.42 -13.15
CA ALA A 304 -19.51 -1.50 -13.75
C ALA A 304 -19.52 -2.76 -12.88
N ILE A 305 -18.39 -3.10 -12.25
CA ILE A 305 -18.30 -4.19 -11.29
C ILE A 305 -19.17 -3.90 -10.07
N ALA A 306 -19.15 -2.66 -9.54
CA ALA A 306 -20.00 -2.27 -8.41
C ALA A 306 -21.51 -2.28 -8.74
N PHE A 307 -21.89 -2.09 -10.01
CA PHE A 307 -23.27 -2.31 -10.47
C PHE A 307 -23.62 -3.80 -10.61
N ALA A 308 -22.61 -4.66 -10.82
CA ALA A 308 -22.80 -6.09 -11.04
C ALA A 308 -22.80 -6.91 -9.74
N THR A 309 -22.11 -6.45 -8.68
CA THR A 309 -22.05 -7.15 -7.39
C THR A 309 -21.93 -6.19 -6.22
N ASN A 310 -22.56 -6.55 -5.11
CA ASN A 310 -22.46 -5.91 -3.80
C ASN A 310 -21.69 -6.74 -2.77
N ASP A 311 -21.18 -7.92 -3.15
CA ASP A 311 -20.41 -8.81 -2.29
C ASP A 311 -18.97 -8.29 -2.16
N ILE A 312 -18.70 -7.61 -1.04
CA ILE A 312 -17.40 -6.97 -0.79
C ILE A 312 -16.37 -8.02 -0.43
N GLU A 313 -16.78 -9.05 0.30
CA GLU A 313 -15.91 -10.18 0.64
C GLU A 313 -15.37 -10.86 -0.62
N PHE A 314 -16.22 -11.10 -1.61
CA PHE A 314 -15.83 -11.61 -2.93
C PHE A 314 -14.80 -10.72 -3.62
N LEU A 315 -15.10 -9.41 -3.71
CA LEU A 315 -14.24 -8.46 -4.41
C LEU A 315 -12.84 -8.39 -3.78
N VAL A 316 -12.77 -8.32 -2.45
CA VAL A 316 -11.52 -8.30 -1.70
C VAL A 316 -10.80 -9.64 -1.80
N GLY A 317 -11.54 -10.75 -1.70
CA GLY A 317 -11.00 -12.11 -1.82
C GLY A 317 -10.31 -12.34 -3.16
N VAL A 318 -10.98 -12.02 -4.27
CA VAL A 318 -10.40 -12.14 -5.62
C VAL A 318 -9.24 -11.17 -5.81
N THR A 319 -9.42 -9.91 -5.47
CA THR A 319 -8.37 -8.89 -5.66
C THR A 319 -7.10 -9.25 -4.87
N GLY A 320 -7.25 -9.70 -3.63
CA GLY A 320 -6.16 -10.16 -2.79
C GLY A 320 -5.50 -11.44 -3.30
N ALA A 321 -6.29 -12.43 -3.71
CA ALA A 321 -5.75 -13.71 -4.18
C ALA A 321 -5.01 -13.59 -5.51
N PHE A 322 -5.53 -12.84 -6.49
CA PHE A 322 -4.89 -12.68 -7.79
C PHE A 322 -3.88 -11.53 -7.79
N GLY A 323 -4.37 -10.31 -7.56
CA GLY A 323 -3.53 -9.10 -7.58
C GLY A 323 -2.50 -9.09 -6.46
N GLY A 324 -2.94 -9.44 -5.25
CA GLY A 324 -2.06 -9.51 -4.08
C GLY A 324 -0.99 -10.60 -4.21
N SER A 325 -1.33 -11.83 -4.61
CA SER A 325 -0.31 -12.88 -4.82
C SER A 325 0.71 -12.51 -5.89
N GLY A 326 0.27 -11.84 -6.96
CA GLY A 326 1.18 -11.30 -7.97
C GLY A 326 2.19 -10.34 -7.35
N ILE A 327 1.71 -9.30 -6.67
CA ILE A 327 2.54 -8.21 -6.14
C ILE A 327 3.40 -8.64 -4.94
N GLN A 328 2.89 -9.50 -4.06
CA GLN A 328 3.57 -9.88 -2.82
C GLN A 328 4.47 -11.11 -2.98
N TYR A 329 4.14 -12.04 -3.86
CA TYR A 329 4.86 -13.30 -3.98
C TYR A 329 5.56 -13.43 -5.35
N VAL A 330 4.83 -13.32 -6.45
CA VAL A 330 5.36 -13.64 -7.79
C VAL A 330 6.39 -12.63 -8.25
N PHE A 331 6.04 -11.33 -8.32
CA PHE A 331 6.93 -10.29 -8.81
C PHE A 331 8.24 -10.18 -8.02
N PRO A 332 8.23 -10.14 -6.67
CA PRO A 332 9.47 -10.12 -5.89
C PRO A 332 10.33 -11.36 -6.15
N THR A 333 9.71 -12.54 -6.26
CA THR A 333 10.43 -13.80 -6.49
C THR A 333 11.11 -13.84 -7.86
N VAL A 334 10.38 -13.46 -8.91
CA VAL A 334 10.93 -13.38 -10.27
C VAL A 334 12.07 -12.37 -10.34
N LEU A 335 11.91 -11.21 -9.70
CA LEU A 335 12.95 -10.19 -9.65
C LEU A 335 14.22 -10.71 -8.96
N VAL A 336 14.09 -11.38 -7.81
CA VAL A 336 15.21 -11.98 -7.08
C VAL A 336 15.88 -13.08 -7.90
N TYR A 337 15.09 -13.92 -8.59
CA TYR A 337 15.62 -14.97 -9.45
C TYR A 337 16.51 -14.41 -10.57
N TYR A 338 16.00 -13.46 -11.35
CA TYR A 338 16.78 -12.85 -12.44
C TYR A 338 17.96 -12.04 -11.91
N ALA A 339 17.82 -11.36 -10.77
CA ALA A 339 18.92 -10.63 -10.14
C ALA A 339 20.07 -11.57 -9.72
N ARG A 340 19.75 -12.74 -9.17
CA ARG A 340 20.75 -13.78 -8.82
C ARG A 340 21.43 -14.35 -10.05
N GLN A 341 20.68 -14.60 -11.13
CA GLN A 341 21.26 -15.09 -12.39
C GLN A 341 22.20 -14.08 -13.03
N GLU A 342 21.80 -12.81 -13.09
CA GLU A 342 22.63 -11.72 -13.62
C GLU A 342 23.93 -11.59 -12.82
N LEU A 343 23.85 -11.65 -11.49
CA LEU A 343 25.04 -11.61 -10.63
C LEU A 343 25.95 -12.82 -10.89
N ALA A 344 25.40 -14.03 -10.96
CA ALA A 344 26.18 -15.24 -11.26
C ALA A 344 26.87 -15.16 -12.63
N ARG A 345 26.18 -14.61 -13.65
CA ARG A 345 26.75 -14.44 -15.00
C ARG A 345 27.94 -13.46 -14.98
N ARG A 346 27.81 -12.34 -14.26
CA ARG A 346 28.89 -11.34 -14.10
C ARG A 346 30.08 -11.87 -13.31
N LEU A 347 29.84 -12.72 -12.32
CA LEU A 347 30.91 -13.38 -11.56
C LEU A 347 31.71 -14.34 -12.44
N LYS A 348 31.03 -15.24 -13.15
CA LYS A 348 31.68 -16.17 -14.10
C LYS A 348 32.50 -15.44 -15.17
N SER A 349 31.97 -14.34 -15.71
CA SER A 349 32.69 -13.53 -16.69
C SER A 349 33.98 -12.91 -16.13
N LYS A 350 34.03 -12.56 -14.84
CA LYS A 350 35.25 -12.04 -14.20
C LYS A 350 36.29 -13.13 -13.95
N ASP A 351 35.85 -14.32 -13.57
CA ASP A 351 36.75 -15.45 -13.33
C ASP A 351 37.43 -15.90 -14.64
N VAL A 352 36.70 -15.88 -15.77
CA VAL A 352 37.28 -16.19 -17.09
C VAL A 352 38.32 -15.16 -17.52
N VAL A 353 38.03 -13.86 -17.38
CA VAL A 353 38.98 -12.79 -17.77
C VAL A 353 40.22 -12.78 -16.87
N GLY A 354 40.07 -13.05 -15.58
CA GLY A 354 41.19 -13.12 -14.63
C GLY A 354 42.11 -14.32 -14.80
N VAL A 355 41.68 -15.37 -15.50
CA VAL A 355 42.52 -16.52 -15.86
C VAL A 355 43.33 -16.23 -17.13
N THR A 356 42.75 -15.54 -18.12
CA THR A 356 43.47 -15.15 -19.36
C THR A 356 44.54 -14.08 -19.17
N GLU A 357 44.42 -13.19 -18.17
CA GLU A 357 45.49 -12.22 -17.84
C GLU A 357 46.63 -12.82 -16.98
N GLY A 358 46.54 -14.09 -16.59
CA GLY A 358 47.51 -14.77 -15.73
C GLY A 358 48.65 -15.52 -16.45
N ASP A 359 48.57 -15.68 -17.78
CA ASP A 359 49.47 -16.57 -18.53
C ASP A 359 50.40 -15.87 -19.54
N ASP A 360 50.32 -14.54 -19.73
CA ASP A 360 51.16 -13.78 -20.67
C ASP A 360 51.91 -12.63 -19.96
N GLU A 361 52.90 -12.96 -19.13
CA GLU A 361 53.93 -11.99 -18.70
C GLU A 361 55.30 -12.43 -19.25
N GLY A 362 55.55 -12.08 -20.51
CA GLY A 362 56.79 -12.36 -21.23
C GLY A 362 57.13 -11.34 -22.31
N THR A 363 57.93 -10.32 -21.94
CA THR A 363 58.85 -9.54 -22.80
C THR A 363 58.31 -8.73 -24.00
N ALA A 364 58.38 -7.40 -23.92
CA ALA A 364 59.26 -6.55 -24.77
C ALA A 364 58.83 -5.07 -24.77
N ALA A 365 59.82 -4.19 -24.82
CA ALA A 365 59.76 -2.74 -24.71
C ALA A 365 59.52 -2.02 -26.05
N GLY A 366 59.05 -0.75 -25.99
CA GLY A 366 59.27 0.24 -27.06
C GLY A 366 58.13 1.26 -27.26
N PRO A 367 58.39 2.59 -27.34
CA PRO A 367 57.36 3.64 -27.38
C PRO A 367 57.19 4.29 -28.77
N SER A 368 55.97 4.68 -29.15
CA SER A 368 55.73 5.85 -30.03
C SER A 368 54.26 6.31 -30.12
N SER A 369 54.14 7.63 -30.05
CA SER A 369 53.14 8.61 -30.52
C SER A 369 51.91 8.23 -31.38
N ALA A 370 50.79 8.84 -30.95
CA ALA A 370 49.85 9.71 -31.68
C ALA A 370 48.73 9.14 -32.60
N GLU A 371 47.53 9.66 -32.29
CA GLU A 371 46.37 10.03 -33.13
C GLU A 371 45.33 8.99 -33.61
N GLU A 372 44.16 9.11 -32.96
CA GLU A 372 42.78 9.22 -33.49
C GLU A 372 42.27 8.26 -34.59
N ALA A 373 41.33 7.40 -34.18
CA ALA A 373 40.10 7.16 -34.93
C ALA A 373 38.94 6.93 -33.94
N ALA A 374 38.03 7.90 -33.88
CA ALA A 374 36.82 7.85 -33.07
C ALA A 374 35.80 6.86 -33.68
N SER A 375 35.33 5.90 -32.88
CA SER A 375 34.10 5.16 -33.09
C SER A 375 33.47 4.84 -31.72
N GLU A 376 32.17 5.09 -31.63
CA GLU A 376 31.33 5.02 -30.44
C GLU A 376 31.58 3.78 -29.56
N SER A 377 32.17 4.00 -28.39
CA SER A 377 31.93 3.15 -27.22
C SER A 377 32.16 3.96 -25.96
N VAL A 378 31.09 4.11 -25.17
CA VAL A 378 31.13 4.76 -23.86
C VAL A 378 32.19 4.06 -23.00
N PRO A 379 33.18 4.78 -22.45
CA PRO A 379 34.31 4.13 -21.79
C PRO A 379 33.87 3.48 -20.48
N LEU A 380 33.86 2.14 -20.48
CA LEU A 380 33.72 1.24 -19.34
C LEU A 380 34.96 1.31 -18.42
N LEU A 381 35.24 2.48 -17.83
CA LEU A 381 36.34 2.64 -16.89
C LEU A 381 35.81 2.69 -15.45
N SER A 382 35.89 1.54 -14.76
CA SER A 382 36.16 1.38 -13.30
C SER A 382 35.59 0.11 -12.65
N LEU A 383 35.35 -0.99 -13.38
CA LEU A 383 35.03 -2.29 -12.78
C LEU A 383 36.28 -3.15 -12.48
N ARG A 384 37.42 -2.50 -12.21
CA ARG A 384 38.71 -3.15 -11.94
C ARG A 384 38.89 -3.45 -10.45
N ARG A 385 38.01 -4.28 -9.88
CA ARG A 385 38.27 -4.94 -8.59
C ARG A 385 37.95 -6.44 -8.65
N PRO A 386 38.91 -7.31 -8.31
CA PRO A 386 38.65 -8.73 -8.16
C PRO A 386 37.70 -8.90 -6.97
N MET A 387 36.55 -9.54 -7.20
CA MET A 387 35.75 -10.01 -6.08
C MET A 387 36.53 -11.14 -5.43
N ARG A 388 37.01 -10.93 -4.19
CA ARG A 388 37.59 -11.99 -3.38
C ARG A 388 36.56 -13.12 -3.29
N ALA A 389 36.91 -14.31 -3.79
CA ALA A 389 36.20 -15.53 -3.50
C ALA A 389 36.04 -15.65 -1.97
N GLY A 390 34.81 -15.44 -1.46
CA GLY A 390 34.51 -15.55 -0.03
C GLY A 390 33.92 -14.31 0.68
N SER A 391 33.69 -13.16 0.03
CA SER A 391 32.99 -12.06 0.71
C SER A 391 31.49 -12.37 0.89
N GLN A 392 31.06 -12.69 2.11
CA GLN A 392 29.64 -12.80 2.45
C GLN A 392 28.95 -11.44 2.22
N ASN A 393 27.82 -11.44 1.51
CA ASN A 393 27.03 -10.23 1.30
C ASN A 393 26.48 -9.75 2.67
N PRO A 394 26.86 -8.57 3.19
CA PRO A 394 26.40 -8.08 4.48
C PRO A 394 24.89 -7.74 4.48
N PHE A 395 24.27 -7.68 3.30
CA PHE A 395 22.82 -7.52 3.11
C PHE A 395 22.17 -8.83 2.62
N ALA A 396 22.82 -9.98 2.84
CA ALA A 396 22.24 -11.27 2.52
C ALA A 396 20.95 -11.44 3.31
N SER A 397 19.84 -11.61 2.58
CA SER A 397 18.57 -11.98 3.19
C SER A 397 18.71 -13.33 3.90
N PRO A 398 18.05 -13.54 5.05
CA PRO A 398 17.91 -14.88 5.63
C PRO A 398 17.23 -15.87 4.66
N PHE A 399 16.55 -15.37 3.63
CA PHE A 399 15.91 -16.14 2.56
C PHE A 399 16.82 -16.36 1.34
N ALA A 400 18.12 -16.58 1.56
CA ALA A 400 19.10 -16.75 0.49
C ALA A 400 18.92 -18.06 -0.30
N HIS A 401 18.38 -19.11 0.31
CA HIS A 401 18.24 -20.41 -0.33
C HIS A 401 17.19 -20.41 -1.46
N THR A 402 17.44 -21.13 -2.56
CA THR A 402 16.51 -21.24 -3.71
C THR A 402 15.16 -21.84 -3.32
N PHE A 403 15.13 -22.63 -2.25
CA PHE A 403 13.89 -23.13 -1.62
C PHE A 403 12.85 -22.02 -1.42
N TRP A 404 13.26 -20.84 -0.97
CA TRP A 404 12.31 -19.74 -0.72
C TRP A 404 11.67 -19.22 -1.99
N LEU A 405 12.39 -19.21 -3.12
CA LEU A 405 11.82 -18.82 -4.40
C LEU A 405 10.76 -19.83 -4.84
N VAL A 406 11.06 -21.13 -4.73
CA VAL A 406 10.10 -22.19 -5.05
C VAL A 406 8.89 -22.13 -4.13
N LEU A 407 9.12 -21.99 -2.82
CA LEU A 407 8.07 -21.89 -1.82
C LEU A 407 7.11 -20.74 -2.11
N MET A 408 7.62 -19.54 -2.44
CA MET A 408 6.77 -18.38 -2.73
C MET A 408 5.92 -18.58 -3.99
N ILE A 409 6.45 -19.19 -5.04
CA ILE A 409 5.68 -19.49 -6.27
C ILE A 409 4.64 -20.58 -6.01
N VAL A 410 5.02 -21.64 -5.30
CA VAL A 410 4.08 -22.70 -4.90
C VAL A 410 2.97 -22.12 -4.03
N TRP A 411 3.31 -21.30 -3.04
CA TRP A 411 2.36 -20.65 -2.16
C TRP A 411 1.41 -19.72 -2.93
N ALA A 412 1.93 -18.87 -3.83
CA ALA A 412 1.11 -18.04 -4.70
C ALA A 412 0.15 -18.87 -5.55
N SER A 413 0.63 -20.00 -6.09
CA SER A 413 -0.18 -20.92 -6.89
C SER A 413 -1.29 -21.56 -6.05
N VAL A 414 -0.98 -21.97 -4.81
CA VAL A 414 -1.96 -22.50 -3.87
C VAL A 414 -3.02 -21.46 -3.53
N CYS A 415 -2.63 -20.21 -3.21
CA CYS A 415 -3.59 -19.14 -2.92
C CYS A 415 -4.58 -18.91 -4.08
N VAL A 416 -4.07 -18.85 -5.31
CA VAL A 416 -4.92 -18.67 -6.50
C VAL A 416 -5.76 -19.91 -6.77
N LEU A 417 -5.19 -21.11 -6.66
CA LEU A 417 -5.89 -22.38 -6.91
C LEU A 417 -7.03 -22.57 -5.91
N VAL A 418 -6.81 -22.34 -4.62
CA VAL A 418 -7.85 -22.48 -3.59
C VAL A 418 -9.02 -21.55 -3.87
N VAL A 419 -8.76 -20.31 -4.27
CA VAL A 419 -9.81 -19.36 -4.65
C VAL A 419 -10.52 -19.79 -5.93
N LEU A 420 -9.80 -20.25 -6.95
CA LEU A 420 -10.41 -20.74 -8.19
C LEU A 420 -11.32 -21.96 -7.94
N LEU A 421 -10.84 -22.94 -7.16
CA LEU A 421 -11.57 -24.17 -6.85
C LEU A 421 -12.84 -23.90 -6.04
N HIS A 422 -12.77 -23.00 -5.07
CA HIS A 422 -13.95 -22.55 -4.33
C HIS A 422 -14.98 -21.90 -5.27
N ARG A 423 -14.55 -21.09 -6.25
CA ARG A 423 -15.47 -20.40 -7.17
C ARG A 423 -16.15 -21.31 -8.19
N ILE A 424 -15.57 -22.46 -8.50
CA ILE A 424 -16.22 -23.49 -9.33
C ILE A 424 -17.04 -24.49 -8.51
N ASN A 425 -17.36 -24.14 -7.24
CA ASN A 425 -18.13 -24.97 -6.30
C ASN A 425 -17.53 -26.36 -6.09
N LEU A 426 -16.20 -26.51 -6.17
CA LEU A 426 -15.55 -27.80 -5.93
C LEU A 426 -15.41 -28.13 -4.44
N PHE A 427 -15.58 -27.15 -3.55
CA PHE A 427 -15.69 -27.31 -2.09
C PHE A 427 -16.19 -26.04 -1.40
#